data_AF-A0A3M2HCN5-F1
#
_entry.id   AF-A0A3M2HCN5-F1
#
_cell.length_a   1.000
_cell.length_b   1.000
_cell.length_c   1.000
_cell.angle_alpha   90.00
_cell.angle_beta   90.00
_cell.angle_gamma   90.00
#
_symmetry.space_group_name_H-M   'P 1'
#
loop_
_entity.id
_entity.type
_entity.pdbx_description
1 polymer ?
#
loop_
_entity_poly.entity_id
_entity_poly.type
_entity_poly.pdbx_seq_one_letter_code
_entity_poly.pdbx_strand_id
1 'polypeptide(L)'
;MSKATTAAPAPSALSRWWHRWRFHLNALLILIPLGFMPKYFHDVALFRGDSGLGEREIGEVQVGPWSLRLAEFRNLPPQLEGPAGYMKAFNAALCQGCGEQVKATYLRIGKPRSLRAAGGLFFGSPYRMGASIPVPPRTKPDAELWITAEGWDGTVHQASIPLAEASPTTLAWLKQQGGKP
;
A
#
# COMPACT_ATOMS: atom_id res chain seq x y z
N MET A 1 -42.00 -4.60 -66.96
CA MET A 1 -41.87 -5.48 -65.78
C MET A 1 -41.62 -4.60 -64.56
N SER A 2 -42.65 -4.38 -63.74
CA SER A 2 -42.55 -3.55 -62.54
C SER A 2 -42.10 -4.42 -61.36
N LYS A 3 -40.91 -4.17 -60.80
CA LYS A 3 -40.49 -4.79 -59.53
C LYS A 3 -41.34 -4.20 -58.41
N ALA A 4 -42.17 -5.03 -57.79
CA ALA A 4 -42.85 -4.67 -56.55
C ALA A 4 -41.79 -4.54 -55.44
N THR A 5 -41.61 -3.32 -54.93
CA THR A 5 -40.80 -3.06 -53.75
C THR A 5 -41.57 -3.57 -52.54
N THR A 6 -41.17 -4.72 -52.00
CA THR A 6 -41.71 -5.22 -50.73
C THR A 6 -41.36 -4.23 -49.63
N ALA A 7 -42.37 -3.60 -49.04
CA ALA A 7 -42.20 -2.71 -47.89
C ALA A 7 -41.65 -3.52 -46.71
N ALA A 8 -40.56 -3.05 -46.10
CA ALA A 8 -39.95 -3.71 -44.96
C ALA A 8 -40.94 -3.77 -43.78
N PRO A 9 -41.01 -4.91 -43.05
CA PRO A 9 -41.92 -5.05 -41.91
C PRO A 9 -41.60 -3.99 -40.84
N ALA A 10 -42.63 -3.34 -40.32
CA ALA A 10 -42.49 -2.34 -39.27
C ALA A 10 -41.88 -2.97 -38.01
N PRO A 11 -40.89 -2.32 -37.36
CA PRO A 11 -40.23 -2.89 -36.19
C PRO A 11 -41.22 -3.12 -35.04
N SER A 12 -41.09 -4.25 -34.36
CA SER A 12 -41.95 -4.60 -33.22
C SER A 12 -41.69 -3.68 -32.02
N ALA A 13 -42.68 -3.55 -31.13
CA ALA A 13 -42.52 -2.77 -29.89
C ALA A 13 -41.37 -3.30 -29.01
N LEU A 14 -41.19 -4.63 -28.99
CA LEU A 14 -40.09 -5.29 -28.31
C LEU A 14 -38.72 -4.92 -28.90
N SER A 15 -38.60 -4.86 -30.23
CA SER A 15 -37.37 -4.45 -30.92
C SER A 15 -37.01 -2.99 -30.60
N ARG A 16 -37.99 -2.07 -30.64
CA ARG A 16 -37.77 -0.66 -30.24
C ARG A 16 -37.34 -0.53 -28.78
N TRP A 17 -37.98 -1.28 -27.88
CA TRP A 17 -37.61 -1.31 -26.47
C TRP A 17 -36.20 -1.84 -26.27
N TRP A 18 -35.84 -2.96 -26.92
CA TRP A 18 -34.50 -3.54 -26.88
C TRP A 18 -33.43 -2.56 -27.37
N HIS A 19 -33.62 -1.91 -28.51
CA HIS A 19 -32.65 -0.95 -29.02
C HIS A 19 -32.46 0.26 -28.09
N ARG A 20 -33.55 0.75 -27.47
CA ARG A 20 -33.48 1.82 -26.45
C ARG A 20 -32.69 1.40 -25.22
N TRP A 21 -32.95 0.20 -24.68
CA TRP A 21 -32.21 -0.30 -23.52
C TRP A 21 -30.77 -0.68 -23.83
N ARG A 22 -30.49 -1.22 -25.03
CA ARG A 22 -29.13 -1.48 -25.49
C ARG A 22 -28.30 -0.20 -25.51
N PHE A 23 -28.85 0.93 -25.95
CA PHE A 23 -28.15 2.21 -25.88
C PHE A 23 -27.75 2.58 -24.44
N HIS A 24 -28.69 2.49 -23.49
CA HIS A 24 -28.41 2.78 -22.09
C HIS A 24 -27.40 1.79 -21.46
N LEU A 25 -27.45 0.51 -21.83
CA LEU A 25 -26.46 -0.49 -21.40
C LEU A 25 -25.06 -0.19 -21.94
N ASN A 26 -24.93 0.25 -23.20
CA ASN A 26 -23.64 0.66 -23.77
C ASN A 26 -23.10 1.93 -23.09
N ALA A 27 -23.98 2.90 -22.83
CA ALA A 27 -23.61 4.09 -22.06
C ALA A 27 -23.12 3.73 -20.64
N LEU A 28 -23.83 2.81 -19.97
CA LEU A 28 -23.43 2.31 -18.64
C LEU A 28 -22.06 1.64 -18.69
N LEU A 29 -21.78 0.81 -19.70
CA LEU A 29 -20.48 0.16 -19.87
C LEU A 29 -19.31 1.16 -19.98
N ILE A 30 -19.53 2.32 -20.59
CA ILE A 30 -18.52 3.39 -20.68
C ILE A 30 -18.38 4.12 -19.33
N LEU A 31 -19.46 4.24 -18.55
CA LEU A 31 -19.44 4.91 -17.24
C LEU A 31 -18.78 4.08 -16.13
N ILE A 32 -18.77 2.75 -16.24
CA ILE A 32 -18.14 1.86 -15.26
C ILE A 32 -16.67 2.24 -14.99
N PRO A 33 -15.76 2.31 -16.00
CA PRO A 33 -14.36 2.68 -15.74
C PRO A 33 -14.21 4.10 -15.21
N LEU A 34 -15.07 5.04 -15.62
CA LEU A 34 -15.08 6.41 -15.10
C LEU A 34 -15.35 6.44 -13.59
N GLY A 35 -16.19 5.54 -13.08
CA GLY A 35 -16.44 5.38 -11.64
C GLY A 35 -15.21 4.93 -10.84
N PHE A 36 -14.27 4.20 -11.46
CA PHE A 36 -13.05 3.73 -10.81
C PHE A 36 -11.86 4.71 -10.94
N MET A 37 -11.95 5.74 -11.80
CA MET A 37 -10.87 6.69 -12.04
C MET A 37 -10.35 7.38 -10.77
N PRO A 38 -11.19 7.85 -9.82
CA PRO A 38 -10.68 8.50 -8.62
C PRO A 38 -9.72 7.61 -7.80
N LYS A 39 -10.09 6.33 -7.60
CA LYS A 39 -9.25 5.36 -6.92
C LYS A 39 -7.96 5.08 -7.69
N TYR A 40 -8.06 4.92 -9.02
CA TYR A 40 -6.90 4.71 -9.87
C TYR A 40 -5.89 5.86 -9.76
N PHE A 41 -6.33 7.12 -9.87
CA PHE A 41 -5.42 8.26 -9.76
C PHE A 41 -4.85 8.43 -8.36
N HIS A 42 -5.63 8.15 -7.32
CA HIS A 42 -5.11 8.11 -5.95
C HIS A 42 -3.99 7.07 -5.80
N ASP A 43 -4.21 5.85 -6.30
CA ASP A 43 -3.23 4.77 -6.24
C ASP A 43 -1.95 5.11 -7.05
N VAL A 44 -2.10 5.75 -8.21
CA VAL A 44 -0.98 6.21 -9.04
C VAL A 44 -0.19 7.33 -8.35
N ALA A 45 -0.86 8.33 -7.79
CA ALA A 45 -0.24 9.43 -7.08
C ALA A 45 0.52 8.95 -5.83
N LEU A 46 -0.09 8.03 -5.08
CA LEU A 46 0.53 7.38 -3.92
C LEU A 46 1.79 6.60 -4.32
N PHE A 47 1.74 5.82 -5.41
CA PHE A 47 2.88 5.03 -5.88
C PHE A 47 4.03 5.92 -6.36
N ARG A 48 3.74 6.95 -7.16
CA ARG A 48 4.72 7.93 -7.65
C ARG A 48 5.31 8.79 -6.55
N GLY A 49 4.54 9.06 -5.51
CA GLY A 49 4.94 9.90 -4.38
C GLY A 49 4.45 11.32 -4.42
N ASP A 50 3.56 11.61 -5.36
CA ASP A 50 2.88 12.89 -5.46
C ASP A 50 1.99 13.15 -4.22
N SER A 51 1.60 12.09 -3.51
CA SER A 51 0.83 12.13 -2.25
C SER A 51 1.69 12.04 -0.98
N GLY A 52 3.01 12.22 -1.07
CA GLY A 52 3.93 12.07 0.06
C GLY A 52 4.38 10.61 0.26
N LEU A 53 4.83 10.28 1.47
CA LEU A 53 5.43 8.96 1.74
C LEU A 53 4.39 7.83 1.82
N GLY A 54 3.17 8.10 2.25
CA GLY A 54 2.15 7.07 2.40
C GLY A 54 0.79 7.67 2.77
N GLU A 55 -0.24 6.83 2.88
CA GLU A 55 -1.57 7.27 3.31
C GLU A 55 -1.60 7.69 4.79
N ARG A 56 -0.63 7.26 5.60
CA ARG A 56 -0.48 7.68 6.98
C ARG A 56 0.98 7.97 7.31
N GLU A 57 1.29 9.23 7.59
CA GLU A 57 2.60 9.62 8.14
C GLU A 57 2.64 9.36 9.64
N ILE A 58 3.75 8.76 10.08
CA ILE A 58 4.05 8.49 11.49
C ILE A 58 4.84 9.67 12.07
N GLY A 59 5.68 10.29 11.23
CA GLY A 59 6.50 11.44 11.59
C GLY A 59 7.99 11.12 11.52
N GLU A 60 8.79 12.00 12.12
CA GLU A 60 10.24 11.85 12.21
C GLU A 60 10.63 10.96 13.38
N VAL A 61 11.59 10.08 13.14
CA VAL A 61 12.08 9.08 14.09
C VAL A 61 13.59 9.20 14.16
N GLN A 62 14.11 9.49 15.35
CA GLN A 62 15.54 9.56 15.59
C GLN A 62 16.12 8.15 15.75
N VAL A 63 17.15 7.83 14.97
CA VAL A 63 17.86 6.54 14.93
C VAL A 63 19.35 6.81 15.13
N GLY A 64 19.76 7.02 16.38
CA GLY A 64 21.13 7.41 16.70
C GLY A 64 21.46 8.82 16.18
N PRO A 65 22.52 9.00 15.36
CA PRO A 65 22.88 10.30 14.78
C PRO A 65 22.01 10.69 13.57
N TRP A 66 21.26 9.75 13.01
CA TRP A 66 20.39 9.99 11.86
C TRP A 66 18.93 10.04 12.28
N SER A 67 18.10 10.65 11.45
CA SER A 67 16.65 10.57 11.55
C SER A 67 16.04 10.13 10.22
N LEU A 68 14.82 9.60 10.29
CA LEU A 68 14.01 9.34 9.12
C LEU A 68 12.56 9.70 9.36
N ARG A 69 11.87 10.12 8.31
CA ARG A 69 10.42 10.19 8.28
C ARG A 69 9.87 8.83 7.89
N LEU A 70 8.91 8.31 8.62
CA LEU A 70 8.28 7.01 8.34
C LEU A 70 6.79 7.21 8.02
N ALA A 71 6.28 6.42 7.09
CA ALA A 71 4.86 6.36 6.76
C ALA A 71 4.40 4.93 6.46
N GLU A 72 3.18 4.62 6.88
CA GLU A 72 2.45 3.45 6.43
C GLU A 72 2.02 3.68 4.97
N PHE A 73 2.42 2.80 4.05
CA PHE A 73 2.19 3.04 2.62
C PHE A 73 0.69 3.12 2.30
N ARG A 74 -0.07 2.16 2.82
CA ARG A 74 -1.54 2.12 2.71
C ARG A 74 -2.17 1.87 4.08
N ASN A 75 -3.19 2.64 4.43
CA ASN A 75 -3.98 2.49 5.64
C ASN A 75 -5.03 1.37 5.46
N LEU A 76 -4.53 0.16 5.22
CA LEU A 76 -5.30 -1.08 5.03
C LEU A 76 -4.76 -2.19 5.93
N PRO A 77 -5.54 -3.24 6.22
CA PRO A 77 -5.00 -4.42 6.89
C PRO A 77 -3.80 -5.02 6.14
N PRO A 78 -2.93 -5.79 6.82
CA PRO A 78 -1.90 -6.57 6.15
C PRO A 78 -2.49 -7.41 5.02
N GLN A 79 -1.80 -7.45 3.88
CA GLN A 79 -2.28 -8.17 2.70
C GLN A 79 -1.65 -9.57 2.64
N LEU A 80 -2.43 -10.56 2.23
CA LEU A 80 -1.94 -11.92 2.03
C LEU A 80 -1.16 -12.00 0.71
N GLU A 81 0.17 -12.06 0.80
CA GLU A 81 1.09 -12.16 -0.34
C GLU A 81 1.51 -13.62 -0.59
N GLY A 82 0.50 -14.49 -0.73
CA GLY A 82 0.71 -15.92 -1.02
C GLY A 82 1.57 -16.62 0.05
N PRO A 83 2.61 -17.37 -0.33
CA PRO A 83 3.49 -18.08 0.61
C PRO A 83 4.27 -17.16 1.58
N ALA A 84 4.44 -15.87 1.25
CA ALA A 84 5.10 -14.92 2.15
C ALA A 84 4.22 -14.59 3.39
N GLY A 85 2.93 -14.94 3.34
CA GLY A 85 1.98 -14.69 4.41
C GLY A 85 1.45 -13.25 4.39
N TYR A 86 1.05 -12.75 5.56
CA TYR A 86 0.53 -11.40 5.69
C TYR A 86 1.67 -10.38 5.74
N MET A 87 1.64 -9.43 4.83
CA MET A 87 2.69 -8.43 4.66
C MET A 87 2.15 -7.02 4.84
N LYS A 88 3.02 -6.11 5.30
CA LYS A 88 2.70 -4.70 5.49
C LYS A 88 3.79 -3.81 4.91
N ALA A 89 3.39 -2.87 4.07
CA ALA A 89 4.29 -1.95 3.40
C ALA A 89 4.42 -0.61 4.13
N PHE A 90 5.64 -0.12 4.22
CA PHE A 90 6.01 1.18 4.77
C PHE A 90 6.97 1.89 3.81
N ASN A 91 6.92 3.21 3.80
CA ASN A 91 7.91 4.05 3.14
C ASN A 91 8.64 4.90 4.17
N ALA A 92 9.87 5.25 3.86
CA ALA A 92 10.68 6.14 4.67
C ALA A 92 11.47 7.14 3.81
N ALA A 93 11.89 8.23 4.44
CA ALA A 93 12.85 9.18 3.89
C ALA A 93 13.87 9.53 4.96
N LEU A 94 15.16 9.34 4.66
CA LEU A 94 16.24 9.77 5.53
C LEU A 94 16.31 11.30 5.61
N CYS A 95 16.88 11.82 6.70
CA CYS A 95 17.25 13.22 6.81
C CYS A 95 18.15 13.69 5.65
N GLN A 96 18.16 15.00 5.42
CA GLN A 96 19.04 15.62 4.42
C GLN A 96 20.50 15.29 4.72
N GLY A 97 21.24 14.80 3.70
CA GLY A 97 22.65 14.39 3.81
C GLY A 97 22.88 13.02 4.45
N CYS A 98 21.88 12.41 5.09
CA CYS A 98 22.04 11.14 5.79
C CYS A 98 22.18 9.94 4.83
N GLY A 99 21.71 10.07 3.59
CA GLY A 99 21.87 9.04 2.55
C GLY A 99 23.32 8.75 2.16
N GLU A 100 24.26 9.67 2.44
CA GLU A 100 25.70 9.45 2.19
C GLU A 100 26.38 8.70 3.35
N GLN A 101 25.76 8.69 4.53
CA GLN A 101 26.30 8.09 5.74
C GLN A 101 25.67 6.73 6.03
N VAL A 102 24.37 6.59 5.73
CA VAL A 102 23.60 5.37 5.94
C VAL A 102 23.81 4.42 4.76
N LYS A 103 24.35 3.25 5.04
CA LYS A 103 24.52 2.15 4.09
C LYS A 103 23.20 1.40 3.86
N ALA A 104 22.46 1.13 4.92
CA ALA A 104 21.21 0.38 4.85
C ALA A 104 20.27 0.75 6.00
N THR A 105 18.96 0.67 5.75
CA THR A 105 17.93 0.81 6.78
C THR A 105 16.99 -0.38 6.71
N TYR A 106 16.62 -0.92 7.86
CA TYR A 106 15.79 -2.10 8.00
C TYR A 106 14.59 -1.80 8.89
N LEU A 107 13.51 -2.56 8.67
CA LEU A 107 12.26 -2.45 9.41
C LEU A 107 11.79 -3.83 9.87
N ARG A 108 11.32 -3.91 11.12
CA ARG A 108 10.82 -5.18 11.69
C ARG A 108 9.76 -4.95 12.75
N ILE A 109 8.76 -5.84 12.81
CA ILE A 109 7.90 -5.96 14.00
C ILE A 109 8.63 -6.79 15.07
N GLY A 110 8.85 -6.17 16.23
CA GLY A 110 9.59 -6.73 17.35
C GLY A 110 11.11 -6.54 17.25
N LYS A 111 11.76 -6.51 18.42
CA LYS A 111 13.19 -6.22 18.54
C LYS A 111 14.05 -7.24 17.77
N PRO A 112 14.92 -6.79 16.85
CA PRO A 112 15.84 -7.69 16.17
C PRO A 112 16.96 -8.16 17.11
N ARG A 113 17.31 -9.45 17.03
CA ARG A 113 18.40 -10.05 17.84
C ARG A 113 19.80 -9.82 17.28
N SER A 114 19.89 -9.41 16.01
CA SER A 114 21.14 -9.12 15.30
C SER A 114 20.81 -8.39 13.99
N LEU A 115 21.82 -7.80 13.36
CA LEU A 115 21.68 -7.11 12.07
C LEU A 115 21.13 -8.04 10.97
N ARG A 116 21.56 -9.31 10.93
CA ARG A 116 21.03 -10.32 9.99
C ARG A 116 19.53 -10.59 10.18
N ALA A 117 18.99 -10.27 11.36
CA ALA A 117 17.58 -10.41 11.70
C ALA A 117 16.86 -9.06 11.77
N ALA A 118 17.45 -7.97 11.24
CA ALA A 118 16.91 -6.61 11.30
C ALA A 118 15.60 -6.39 10.53
N GLY A 119 15.18 -7.36 9.71
CA GLY A 119 13.88 -7.39 9.05
C GLY A 119 13.94 -7.05 7.57
N GLY A 120 12.89 -6.42 7.06
CA GLY A 120 12.80 -5.99 5.67
C GLY A 120 13.76 -4.84 5.41
N LEU A 121 14.55 -4.96 4.34
CA LEU A 121 15.46 -3.90 3.89
C LEU A 121 14.65 -2.84 3.14
N PHE A 122 14.84 -1.57 3.50
CA PHE A 122 14.36 -0.46 2.69
C PHE A 122 15.15 -0.37 1.38
N PHE A 123 14.44 -0.22 0.28
CA PHE A 123 15.04 -0.09 -1.06
C PHE A 123 14.49 1.15 -1.78
N GLY A 124 15.27 1.69 -2.71
CA GLY A 124 14.93 2.89 -3.47
C GLY A 124 15.85 4.06 -3.14
N SER A 125 15.39 5.28 -3.42
CA SER A 125 16.17 6.49 -3.13
C SER A 125 16.20 6.78 -1.61
N PRO A 126 17.27 7.36 -1.06
CA PRO A 126 17.35 7.74 0.35
C PRO A 126 16.18 8.60 0.85
N TYR A 127 15.57 9.38 -0.04
CA TYR A 127 14.48 10.31 0.28
C TYR A 127 13.08 9.73 0.01
N ARG A 128 13.02 8.50 -0.50
CA ARG A 128 11.78 7.74 -0.71
C ARG A 128 12.16 6.28 -0.94
N MET A 129 12.26 5.55 0.16
CA MET A 129 12.57 4.13 0.17
C MET A 129 11.37 3.34 0.71
N GLY A 130 11.14 2.15 0.18
CA GLY A 130 10.04 1.27 0.57
C GLY A 130 10.52 -0.03 1.19
N ALA A 131 9.76 -0.57 2.13
CA ALA A 131 9.97 -1.91 2.70
C ALA A 131 8.62 -2.60 2.91
N SER A 132 8.55 -3.88 2.59
CA SER A 132 7.42 -4.75 2.97
C SER A 132 7.90 -5.74 4.02
N ILE A 133 7.20 -5.80 5.16
CA ILE A 133 7.58 -6.64 6.30
C ILE A 133 6.49 -7.65 6.63
N PRO A 134 6.84 -8.87 7.07
CA PRO A 134 5.86 -9.83 7.52
C PRO A 134 5.19 -9.36 8.81
N VAL A 135 3.89 -9.65 8.93
CA VAL A 135 3.08 -9.46 10.13
C VAL A 135 2.73 -10.83 10.70
N PRO A 136 3.50 -11.35 11.67
CA PRO A 136 3.18 -12.61 12.32
C PRO A 136 1.78 -12.57 12.94
N PRO A 137 0.93 -13.60 12.75
CA PRO A 137 -0.41 -13.63 13.36
C PRO A 137 -0.41 -13.59 14.89
N ARG A 138 0.68 -14.05 15.51
CA ARG A 138 0.88 -14.04 16.97
C ARG A 138 1.58 -12.77 17.49
N THR A 139 1.66 -11.72 16.66
CA THR A 139 2.18 -10.42 17.09
C THR A 139 1.33 -9.90 18.24
N LYS A 140 1.98 -9.56 19.35
CA LYS A 140 1.29 -9.05 20.55
C LYS A 140 0.76 -7.62 20.31
N PRO A 141 -0.30 -7.20 21.00
CA PRO A 141 -0.84 -5.84 20.86
C PRO A 141 0.12 -4.71 21.25
N ASP A 142 1.05 -4.99 22.17
CA ASP A 142 2.11 -4.10 22.64
C ASP A 142 3.40 -4.19 21.80
N ALA A 143 3.36 -4.89 20.66
CA ALA A 143 4.52 -5.00 19.80
C ALA A 143 4.96 -3.62 19.28
N GLU A 144 6.27 -3.50 19.06
CA GLU A 144 6.87 -2.31 18.51
C GLU A 144 7.34 -2.55 17.07
N LEU A 145 7.36 -1.49 16.28
CA LEU A 145 8.03 -1.41 15.00
C LEU A 145 9.46 -0.90 15.23
N TRP A 146 10.43 -1.75 14.93
CA TRP A 146 11.85 -1.48 15.09
C TRP A 146 12.46 -1.05 13.77
N ILE A 147 13.23 0.03 13.83
CA ILE A 147 14.02 0.58 12.74
C ILE A 147 15.49 0.34 13.09
N THR A 148 16.27 -0.19 12.15
CA THR A 148 17.72 -0.36 12.31
C THR A 148 18.42 0.35 11.16
N ALA A 149 19.35 1.25 11.44
CA ALA A 149 20.20 1.91 10.45
C ALA A 149 21.65 1.46 10.62
N GLU A 150 22.27 1.03 9.53
CA GLU A 150 23.70 0.69 9.43
C GLU A 150 24.43 1.80 8.68
N GLY A 151 25.49 2.34 9.26
CA GLY A 151 26.38 3.31 8.63
C GLY A 151 27.42 2.66 7.72
N TRP A 152 27.97 3.43 6.78
CA TRP A 152 29.13 3.00 5.99
C TRP A 152 30.39 2.77 6.83
N ASP A 153 30.46 3.37 8.00
CA ASP A 153 31.49 3.17 9.02
C ASP A 153 31.30 1.89 9.86
N GLY A 154 30.21 1.15 9.62
CA GLY A 154 29.86 -0.07 10.34
C GLY A 154 29.12 0.16 11.66
N THR A 155 28.81 1.40 12.03
CA THR A 155 27.97 1.69 13.21
C THR A 155 26.54 1.24 12.96
N VAL A 156 25.86 0.79 14.03
CA VAL A 156 24.46 0.34 13.95
C VAL A 156 23.65 1.04 15.03
N HIS A 157 22.58 1.71 14.60
CA HIS A 157 21.67 2.42 15.48
C HIS A 157 20.25 1.88 15.33
N GLN A 158 19.48 1.91 16.41
CA GLN A 158 18.13 1.38 16.46
C GLN A 158 17.17 2.34 17.15
N ALA A 159 15.93 2.32 16.69
CA ALA A 159 14.80 3.01 17.33
C ALA A 159 13.57 2.11 17.28
N SER A 160 12.62 2.35 18.18
CA SER A 160 11.33 1.66 18.20
C SER A 160 10.18 2.66 18.27
N ILE A 161 9.04 2.27 17.70
CA ILE A 161 7.78 3.00 17.79
C ILE A 161 6.69 1.97 18.10
N PRO A 162 5.71 2.26 18.97
CA PRO A 162 4.58 1.35 19.17
C PRO A 162 3.90 0.99 17.84
N LEU A 163 3.63 -0.30 17.60
CA LEU A 163 2.92 -0.72 16.37
C LEU A 163 1.51 -0.11 16.30
N ALA A 164 0.90 0.13 17.46
CA ALA A 164 -0.38 0.83 17.58
C ALA A 164 -0.36 2.25 16.97
N GLU A 165 0.78 2.94 17.08
CA GLU A 165 0.98 4.28 16.53
C GLU A 165 1.35 4.20 15.04
N ALA A 166 2.25 3.27 14.71
CA ALA A 166 2.77 3.10 13.35
C ALA A 166 1.71 2.57 12.37
N SER A 167 0.83 1.66 12.81
CA SER A 167 -0.24 1.07 11.99
C SER A 167 -1.43 0.62 12.86
N PRO A 168 -2.36 1.54 13.19
CA PRO A 168 -3.58 1.21 13.94
C PRO A 168 -4.42 0.13 13.24
N THR A 169 -4.45 0.14 11.91
CA THR A 169 -5.22 -0.81 11.09
C THR A 169 -4.62 -2.22 11.17
N THR A 170 -3.29 -2.35 11.21
CA THR A 170 -2.64 -3.65 11.48
C THR A 170 -2.97 -4.15 12.88
N LEU A 171 -2.96 -3.28 13.89
CA LEU A 171 -3.31 -3.68 15.26
C LEU A 171 -4.78 -4.14 15.36
N ALA A 172 -5.71 -3.43 14.72
CA ALA A 172 -7.11 -3.81 14.66
C ALA A 172 -7.30 -5.18 13.99
N TRP A 173 -6.59 -5.43 12.88
CA TRP A 173 -6.58 -6.72 12.21
C TRP A 173 -6.01 -7.83 13.09
N LEU A 174 -4.90 -7.60 13.79
CA LEU A 174 -4.31 -8.57 14.72
C LEU A 174 -5.29 -8.97 15.84
N LYS A 175 -6.03 -8.00 16.39
CA LYS A 175 -7.07 -8.26 17.41
C LYS A 175 -8.20 -9.15 16.88
N GLN A 176 -8.55 -9.03 15.60
CA GLN A 176 -9.56 -9.89 14.96
C GLN A 176 -9.01 -11.28 14.63
N GLN A 177 -7.74 -11.41 14.26
CA GLN A 177 -7.11 -12.71 13.98
C GLN A 177 -6.85 -13.52 15.25
N GLY A 178 -6.48 -12.87 16.35
CA GLY A 178 -6.24 -13.50 17.66
C GLY A 178 -7.48 -14.11 18.34
N GLY A 179 -8.65 -14.05 17.69
CA GLY A 179 -9.88 -14.73 18.10
C GLY A 179 -10.18 -16.02 17.32
N LYS A 180 -9.31 -16.46 16.39
CA LYS A 180 -9.44 -17.76 15.72
C LYS A 180 -8.55 -18.79 16.42
N PRO A 181 -9.13 -19.83 17.05
CA PRO A 181 -8.38 -20.92 17.67
C PRO A 181 -7.53 -21.71 16.67
#